data_AF-A0A960IJ88-F1
#
_entry.id   AF-A0A960IJ88-F1
#
_cell.length_a   1.000
_cell.length_b   1.000
_cell.length_c   1.000
_cell.angle_alpha   90.00
_cell.angle_beta   90.00
_cell.angle_gamma   90.00
#
_symmetry.space_group_name_H-M   'P 1'
#
loop_
_entity.id
_entity.type
_entity.pdbx_description
1 polymer ?
#
loop_
_entity_poly.entity_id
_entity_poly.type
_entity_poly.pdbx_seq_one_letter_code
_entity_poly.pdbx_strand_id
1 'polypeptide(L)' 'IRAAQAIDIPVTGIDLIVPDVEGDEHVFIEANERPGLANHEPQPTAARFIDLLFPATSALPQSWEPDPDASARLHATDP' A
#
# COMPACT_ATOMS: atom_id res chain seq x y z
N ILE A 1 3.40 -5.54 9.48
CA ILE A 1 2.01 -5.91 9.85
C ILE A 1 1.92 -6.67 11.18
N ARG A 2 2.93 -7.44 11.62
CA ARG A 2 2.85 -8.24 12.87
C ARG A 2 2.40 -7.46 14.11
N ALA A 3 3.00 -6.29 14.40
CA ALA A 3 2.64 -5.50 15.57
C ALA A 3 1.18 -5.01 15.52
N ALA A 4 0.77 -4.38 14.41
CA ALA A 4 -0.61 -3.94 14.18
C ALA A 4 -1.65 -5.07 14.35
N GLN A 5 -1.34 -6.27 13.82
CA GLN A 5 -2.18 -7.46 13.99
C GLN A 5 -2.23 -7.96 15.44
N ALA A 6 -1.11 -7.90 16.16
CA ALA A 6 -1.03 -8.38 17.54
C ALA A 6 -1.88 -7.54 18.51
N ILE A 7 -2.09 -6.26 18.21
CA ILE A 7 -2.87 -5.34 19.05
C ILE A 7 -4.24 -4.97 18.47
N ASP A 8 -4.62 -5.55 17.33
CA ASP A 8 -5.88 -5.29 16.62
C ASP A 8 -6.13 -3.81 16.30
N ILE A 9 -5.06 -3.09 15.95
CA ILE A 9 -5.12 -1.70 15.49
C ILE A 9 -4.65 -1.65 14.04
N PRO A 10 -5.55 -1.39 13.07
CA PRO A 10 -5.22 -1.48 11.64
C PRO A 10 -4.07 -0.55 11.20
N VAL A 11 -3.91 0.59 11.89
CA VAL A 11 -2.87 1.57 11.62
C VAL A 11 -2.29 2.05 12.93
N THR A 12 -1.01 1.77 13.15
CA THR A 12 -0.24 2.20 14.31
C THR A 12 1.14 2.66 13.86
N GLY A 13 1.66 3.72 14.48
CA GLY A 13 3.09 4.05 14.41
C GLY A 13 3.87 3.09 15.31
N ILE A 14 5.07 2.69 14.91
CA ILE A 14 5.93 1.81 15.71
C ILE A 14 7.25 2.53 15.93
N ASP A 15 7.56 2.80 17.18
CA ASP A 15 8.81 3.44 17.54
C ASP A 15 9.77 2.41 18.10
N LEU A 16 10.97 2.40 17.52
CA LEU A 16 12.04 1.48 17.86
C LEU A 16 13.29 2.27 18.23
N ILE A 17 14.06 1.76 19.18
CA ILE A 17 15.47 2.07 19.28
C ILE A 17 16.23 0.98 18.54
N VAL A 18 16.98 1.38 17.52
CA VAL A 18 17.78 0.49 16.68
C VAL A 18 19.25 0.91 16.84
N PRO A 19 20.11 0.07 17.44
CA PRO A 19 21.52 0.40 17.66
C PRO A 19 22.32 0.47 16.36
N ASP A 20 21.93 -0.30 15.35
CA ASP A 20 22.52 -0.32 14.01
C ASP A 20 21.42 -0.59 12.97
N VAL A 21 21.29 0.27 11.95
CA VAL A 21 20.26 0.16 10.91
C VAL A 21 20.47 -1.01 9.96
N GLU A 22 21.70 -1.54 9.88
CA GLU A 22 22.02 -2.75 9.11
C GLU A 22 21.90 -4.04 9.96
N GLY A 23 21.74 -3.91 11.28
CA GLY A 23 21.64 -5.02 12.22
C GLY A 23 20.21 -5.48 12.51
N ASP A 24 20.08 -6.66 13.09
CA ASP A 24 18.78 -7.29 13.40
C ASP A 24 18.22 -6.92 14.79
N GLU A 25 19.07 -6.38 15.66
CA GLU A 25 18.73 -6.02 17.04
C GLU A 25 17.88 -4.75 17.10
N HIS A 26 16.84 -4.75 17.92
CA HIS A 26 15.99 -3.58 18.15
C HIS A 26 15.25 -3.68 19.49
N VAL A 27 14.90 -2.52 20.05
CA VAL A 27 14.03 -2.41 21.23
C VAL A 27 12.74 -1.72 20.82
N PHE A 28 11.61 -2.37 21.08
CA PHE A 28 10.29 -1.78 20.91
C PHE A 28 9.98 -0.81 22.05
N ILE A 29 9.53 0.41 21.71
CA ILE A 29 9.24 1.47 22.69
C ILE A 29 7.73 1.72 22.78
N GLU A 30 7.08 1.97 21.65
CA GLU A 30 5.64 2.23 21.60
C GLU A 30 4.97 1.75 20.31
N ALA A 31 3.65 1.56 20.43
CA ALA A 31 2.73 1.45 19.32
C ALA A 31 1.67 2.55 19.47
N ASN A 32 1.78 3.60 18.67
CA ASN A 32 0.89 4.76 18.72
C ASN A 32 -0.35 4.54 17.83
N GLU A 33 -1.52 4.52 18.43
CA GLU A 33 -2.80 4.31 17.74
C GLU A 33 -3.28 5.50 16.92
N ARG A 34 -2.62 6.67 17.06
CA ARG A 34 -2.88 7.89 16.28
C ARG A 34 -1.57 8.43 15.70
N PRO A 35 -0.95 7.69 14.77
CA PRO A 35 0.30 8.14 14.16
C PRO A 35 0.06 9.43 13.34
N GLY A 36 1.01 10.35 13.41
CA GLY A 36 1.04 11.50 12.50
C GLY A 36 1.29 11.02 11.07
N LEU A 37 0.54 11.53 10.08
CA LEU A 37 0.65 11.08 8.69
C LEU A 37 1.47 12.03 7.79
N ALA A 38 1.65 13.29 8.20
CA ALA A 38 2.16 14.35 7.35
C ALA A 38 3.68 14.30 7.10
N ASN A 39 4.46 13.76 8.05
CA ASN A 39 5.92 13.83 8.00
C ASN A 39 6.58 12.63 7.29
N HIS A 40 5.78 11.78 6.64
CA HIS A 40 6.25 10.53 6.02
C HIS A 40 6.53 10.67 4.52
N GLU A 41 6.96 11.84 4.07
CA GLU A 41 7.42 12.00 2.69
C GLU A 41 8.75 11.28 2.47
N PRO A 42 8.98 10.71 1.27
CA PRO A 42 8.12 10.74 0.08
C PRO A 42 7.04 9.65 0.04
N GLN A 43 6.89 8.84 1.10
CA GLN A 43 5.90 7.78 1.11
C GLN A 43 4.47 8.34 1.12
N PRO A 44 3.54 7.77 0.35
CA PRO A 44 2.17 8.27 0.25
C PRO A 44 1.29 7.82 1.45
N THR A 45 1.80 7.95 2.68
CA THR A 45 1.19 7.38 3.89
C THR A 45 -0.23 7.89 4.12
N ALA A 46 -0.46 9.19 3.94
CA ALA A 46 -1.79 9.78 4.02
C ALA A 46 -2.75 9.22 2.95
N ALA A 47 -2.29 9.10 1.69
CA ALA A 47 -3.11 8.56 0.62
C ALA A 47 -3.47 7.07 0.86
N ARG A 48 -2.52 6.27 1.35
CA ARG A 48 -2.76 4.86 1.71
C ARG A 48 -3.69 4.70 2.92
N PHE A 49 -3.65 5.64 3.86
CA PHE A 49 -4.61 5.69 4.95
C PHE A 49 -6.03 5.95 4.43
N ILE A 50 -6.18 6.84 3.45
CA ILE A 50 -7.48 7.09 2.78
C ILE A 50 -7.95 5.85 2.01
N ASP A 51 -7.07 5.17 1.26
CA ASP A 51 -7.38 3.90 0.59
C ASP A 51 -7.94 2.85 1.57
N LEU A 52 -7.34 2.74 2.77
CA LEU A 52 -7.80 1.82 3.81
C LEU A 52 -9.21 2.15 4.31
N LEU A 53 -9.54 3.44 4.45
CA LEU A 53 -10.87 3.89 4.90
C LEU A 53 -11.93 3.73 3.81
N PHE A 54 -11.55 3.88 2.54
CA PHE A 54 -12.45 3.87 1.40
C PHE A 54 -11.98 2.91 0.30
N PRO A 55 -11.95 1.59 0.58
CA PRO A 55 -11.34 0.60 -0.32
C PRO A 55 -12.03 0.52 -1.69
N ALA A 56 -13.32 0.88 -1.77
CA ALA A 56 -14.06 0.93 -3.04
C ALA A 56 -13.67 2.12 -3.95
N THR A 57 -12.90 3.08 -3.43
CA THR A 57 -12.46 4.28 -4.16
C THR A 57 -10.99 4.22 -4.57
N SER A 58 -10.22 3.27 -4.03
CA SER A 58 -8.87 3.01 -4.49
C SER A 58 -8.89 2.69 -5.97
N ALA A 59 -8.00 3.33 -6.74
CA ALA A 59 -7.97 3.19 -8.19
C ALA A 59 -8.06 1.71 -8.59
N LEU A 60 -9.15 1.34 -9.27
CA LEU A 60 -9.33 -0.01 -9.77
C LEU A 60 -8.09 -0.36 -10.61
N PRO A 61 -7.54 -1.59 -10.50
CA PRO A 61 -6.56 -2.04 -11.47
C PRO A 61 -7.14 -1.80 -12.86
N GLN A 62 -6.34 -1.16 -13.72
CA GLN A 62 -6.74 -0.67 -15.03
C GLN A 62 -7.61 -1.73 -15.73
N SER A 63 -8.86 -1.40 -16.03
CA SER A 63 -9.76 -2.29 -16.75
C SER A 63 -9.10 -2.68 -18.07
N TRP A 64 -9.08 -3.98 -18.36
CA TRP A 64 -8.60 -4.52 -19.63
C TRP A 64 -9.17 -3.71 -20.79
N GLU A 65 -8.28 -3.12 -21.61
CA GLU A 65 -8.64 -2.58 -22.92
C GLU A 65 -8.36 -3.66 -23.98
N PRO A 66 -9.31 -3.94 -24.90
CA PRO A 66 -9.05 -4.84 -26.00
C PRO A 66 -7.93 -4.28 -26.89
N ASP A 67 -7.04 -5.16 -27.36
CA ASP A 67 -6.04 -4.84 -28.39
C ASP A 67 -6.78 -4.23 -29.60
N PRO A 68 -6.49 -2.97 -29.99
CA PRO A 68 -7.14 -2.32 -31.13
C PRO A 68 -6.97 -3.12 -32.43
N ASP A 69 -5.90 -3.92 -32.53
CA ASP A 69 -5.63 -4.76 -33.70
C ASP A 69 -6.38 -6.11 -33.67
N ALA A 70 -7.05 -6.46 -32.56
CA ALA A 70 -7.81 -7.70 -32.47
C ALA A 70 -8.99 -7.73 -33.46
N SER A 71 -9.65 -6.58 -33.68
CA SER A 71 -10.71 -6.48 -34.70
C SER A 71 -10.16 -6.54 -36.13
N ALA A 72 -8.96 -6.02 -36.37
CA ALA A 72 -8.33 -6.03 -37.69
C ALA A 72 -7.88 -7.44 -38.11
N ARG A 73 -7.37 -8.24 -37.16
CA ARG A 73 -6.94 -9.63 -37.41
C ARG A 73 -8.11 -10.59 -37.69
N LEU A 74 -9.30 -10.30 -37.16
CA LEU A 74 -10.53 -11.06 -37.43
C LEU A 74 -11.06 -10.90 -38.86
N HIS A 75 -10.76 -9.79 -39.54
CA HIS A 75 -11.19 -9.53 -40.92
C HIS A 75 -10.15 -9.90 -41.99
N ALA A 76 -8.92 -10.21 -41.59
CA ALA A 76 -7.83 -10.56 -42.50
C ALA A 76 -7.78 -12.07 -42.85
N THR A 77 -8.80 -12.85 -42.48
CA THR A 77 -8.84 -14.32 -42.69
C THR A 77 -9.97 -14.82 -43.57
N ASP A 78 -10.73 -13.96 -44.26
CA ASP A 78 -11.62 -14.43 -45.33
C ASP A 78 -10.86 -14.45 -46.68
N PRO A 79 -10.83 -15.59 -47.40
CA PRO A 79 -10.05 -15.79 -48.62
C PRO A 79 -10.57 -15.05 -49.86
#